data_AF-A0A939G3Q1-F1
#
_entry.id   AF-A0A939G3Q1-F1
#
_cell.length_a   1.000
_cell.length_b   1.000
_cell.length_c   1.000
_cell.angle_alpha   90.00
_cell.angle_beta   90.00
_cell.angle_gamma   90.00
#
_symmetry.space_group_name_H-M   'P 1'
#
loop_
_entity.id
_entity.type
_entity.pdbx_description
1 polymer ?
#
loop_
_entity_poly.entity_id
_entity_poly.type
_entity_poly.pdbx_seq_one_letter_code
_entity_poly.pdbx_strand_id
1 'polypeptide(L)'
;MAQSYPQTILQNTLHALAKSDAQPSSGADLIKEWQSALKNADGAEEVNKQLTDLYDELLNPSPDAHRVKNFLNHLAGQTQTIARGVEGETGENLTKLADSLRSFAIDINRVGDDSQLAENQTAEGTIYDLYNPADRAQLMFNNTLETLAGGTSAASPEQGAVMVEDWITVVRSDVSTQWLEASLLQLRDALNEGDMRTTERLMRELAGTVQDYANNTPDGPFSTDLTNLATALTSFAGPLS
;
A
#
# COMPACT_ATOMS: atom_id res chain seq x y z
N MET A 1 -28.13 9.06 -32.50
CA MET A 1 -26.67 8.91 -32.36
C MET A 1 -26.34 9.06 -30.88
N ALA A 2 -26.33 7.95 -30.13
CA ALA A 2 -26.03 7.95 -28.69
C ALA A 2 -25.64 6.52 -28.26
N GLN A 3 -24.44 6.05 -28.64
CA GLN A 3 -23.91 4.76 -28.18
C GLN A 3 -22.40 4.77 -27.83
N SER A 4 -21.71 5.90 -27.92
CA SER A 4 -20.24 5.96 -27.82
C SER A 4 -19.70 6.00 -26.38
N TYR A 5 -20.47 6.52 -25.42
CA TYR A 5 -19.98 6.80 -24.06
C TYR A 5 -19.66 5.56 -23.20
N PRO A 6 -20.50 4.49 -23.20
CA PRO A 6 -20.23 3.29 -22.39
C PRO A 6 -19.01 2.51 -22.91
N GLN A 7 -18.80 2.49 -24.23
CA GLN A 7 -17.69 1.76 -24.85
C GLN A 7 -16.34 2.40 -24.56
N THR A 8 -16.25 3.73 -24.57
CA THR A 8 -14.99 4.43 -24.24
C THR A 8 -14.57 4.17 -22.79
N ILE A 9 -15.53 4.15 -21.86
CA ILE A 9 -15.24 3.91 -20.44
C ILE A 9 -14.81 2.44 -20.22
N LEU A 10 -15.48 1.49 -20.87
CA LEU A 10 -15.06 0.08 -20.89
C LEU A 10 -13.62 -0.09 -21.41
N GLN A 11 -13.27 0.56 -22.52
CA GLN A 11 -11.92 0.48 -23.08
C GLN A 11 -10.87 1.12 -22.18
N ASN A 12 -11.16 2.30 -21.61
CA ASN A 12 -10.25 2.96 -20.67
C ASN A 12 -9.99 2.10 -19.44
N THR A 13 -11.01 1.38 -18.98
CA THR A 13 -10.90 0.55 -17.79
C THR A 13 -10.17 -0.76 -18.06
N LEU A 14 -10.43 -1.39 -19.20
CA LEU A 14 -9.63 -2.52 -19.66
C LEU A 14 -8.15 -2.11 -19.82
N HIS A 15 -7.88 -0.90 -20.33
CA HIS A 15 -6.53 -0.39 -20.49
C HIS A 15 -5.84 -0.12 -19.14
N ALA A 16 -6.58 0.42 -18.16
CA ALA A 16 -6.02 0.70 -16.84
C ALA A 16 -5.82 -0.58 -16.01
N LEU A 17 -6.75 -1.53 -16.06
CA LEU A 17 -6.62 -2.84 -15.41
C LEU A 17 -5.55 -3.72 -16.05
N ALA A 18 -5.26 -3.53 -17.34
CA ALA A 18 -4.17 -4.23 -18.03
C ALA A 18 -2.77 -3.73 -17.61
N LYS A 19 -2.66 -2.54 -17.00
CA LYS A 19 -1.42 -2.08 -16.38
C LYS A 19 -1.38 -2.63 -14.96
N SER A 20 -0.58 -3.66 -14.76
CA SER A 20 -0.36 -4.37 -13.49
C SER A 20 0.27 -3.53 -12.36
N ASP A 21 0.31 -2.20 -12.51
CA ASP A 21 0.99 -1.23 -11.66
C ASP A 21 0.05 -0.06 -11.27
N ALA A 22 -1.26 -0.31 -11.35
CA ALA A 22 -2.28 0.68 -11.03
C ALA A 22 -2.30 0.96 -9.52
N GLN A 23 -1.76 2.12 -9.10
CA GLN A 23 -1.82 2.58 -7.71
C GLN A 23 -3.28 2.66 -7.21
N PRO A 24 -3.55 2.48 -5.89
CA PRO A 24 -4.90 2.52 -5.33
C PRO A 24 -5.71 3.77 -5.68
N SER A 25 -5.05 4.93 -5.78
CA SER A 25 -5.64 6.20 -6.22
C SER A 25 -6.20 6.13 -7.66
N SER A 26 -5.51 5.42 -8.56
CA SER A 26 -5.99 5.19 -9.92
C SER A 26 -7.20 4.26 -9.97
N GLY A 27 -7.33 3.34 -9.01
CA GLY A 27 -8.49 2.45 -8.87
C GLY A 27 -9.76 3.18 -8.40
N ALA A 28 -9.64 4.07 -7.42
CA ALA A 28 -10.75 4.89 -6.94
C ALA A 28 -11.30 5.83 -8.03
N ASP A 29 -10.42 6.45 -8.82
CA ASP A 29 -10.82 7.31 -9.95
C ASP A 29 -11.56 6.53 -11.04
N LEU A 30 -11.11 5.31 -11.37
CA LEU A 30 -11.79 4.41 -12.30
C LEU A 30 -13.20 4.05 -11.84
N ILE A 31 -13.38 3.74 -10.56
CA ILE A 31 -14.69 3.41 -10.00
C ILE A 31 -15.63 4.61 -10.09
N LYS A 32 -15.13 5.83 -9.86
CA LYS A 32 -15.89 7.07 -9.98
C LYS A 32 -16.32 7.36 -11.42
N GLU A 33 -15.46 7.06 -12.39
CA GLU A 33 -15.81 7.11 -13.82
C GLU A 33 -16.91 6.11 -14.17
N TRP A 34 -16.84 4.90 -13.62
CA TRP A 34 -17.87 3.86 -13.79
C TRP A 34 -19.21 4.24 -13.19
N GLN A 35 -19.22 4.73 -11.95
CA GLN A 35 -20.45 5.23 -11.30
C GLN A 35 -21.09 6.34 -12.13
N SER A 36 -20.28 7.23 -12.72
CA SER A 36 -20.75 8.31 -13.60
C SER A 36 -21.36 7.77 -14.90
N ALA A 37 -20.77 6.72 -15.48
CA ALA A 37 -21.29 6.05 -16.67
C ALA A 37 -22.63 5.35 -16.42
N LEU A 38 -22.74 4.69 -15.25
CA LEU A 38 -23.89 3.87 -14.88
C LEU A 38 -25.05 4.67 -14.28
N LYS A 39 -24.85 5.93 -13.93
CA LYS A 39 -25.87 6.80 -13.30
C LYS A 39 -27.18 6.91 -14.09
N ASN A 40 -27.14 6.70 -15.40
CA ASN A 40 -28.32 6.78 -16.28
C ASN A 40 -28.68 5.44 -16.94
N ALA A 41 -28.09 4.32 -16.49
CA ALA A 41 -28.37 3.00 -17.05
C ALA A 41 -29.48 2.30 -16.25
N ASP A 42 -30.57 1.94 -16.94
CA ASP A 42 -31.67 1.20 -16.34
C ASP A 42 -31.19 -0.17 -15.83
N GLY A 43 -31.51 -0.50 -14.56
CA GLY A 43 -31.12 -1.76 -13.93
C GLY A 43 -29.68 -1.80 -13.40
N ALA A 44 -28.94 -0.69 -13.44
CA ALA A 44 -27.57 -0.61 -12.93
C ALA A 44 -27.48 -0.25 -11.42
N GLU A 45 -28.60 -0.12 -10.73
CA GLU A 45 -28.68 0.32 -9.33
C GLU A 45 -27.84 -0.55 -8.38
N GLU A 46 -27.94 -1.86 -8.53
CA GLU A 46 -27.19 -2.82 -7.71
C GLU A 46 -25.69 -2.78 -7.99
N VAL A 47 -25.30 -2.64 -9.27
CA VAL A 47 -23.88 -2.51 -9.67
C VAL A 47 -23.31 -1.20 -9.13
N ASN A 48 -24.07 -0.11 -9.20
CA ASN A 48 -23.67 1.20 -8.69
C ASN A 48 -23.48 1.19 -7.17
N LYS A 49 -24.36 0.48 -6.45
CA LYS A 49 -24.21 0.27 -5.00
C LYS A 49 -22.91 -0.47 -4.69
N GLN A 50 -22.62 -1.57 -5.37
CA GLN A 50 -21.40 -2.35 -5.14
C GLN A 50 -20.13 -1.58 -5.50
N LEU A 51 -20.19 -0.73 -6.53
CA LEU A 51 -19.09 0.18 -6.86
C LEU A 51 -18.89 1.25 -5.79
N THR A 52 -19.98 1.73 -5.17
CA THR A 52 -19.89 2.67 -4.03
C THR A 52 -19.26 1.99 -2.83
N ASP A 53 -19.69 0.79 -2.48
CA ASP A 53 -19.12 0.03 -1.37
C ASP A 53 -17.62 -0.28 -1.60
N LEU A 54 -17.24 -0.62 -2.84
CA LEU A 54 -15.83 -0.81 -3.21
C LEU A 54 -15.03 0.50 -3.16
N TYR A 55 -15.60 1.61 -3.63
CA TYR A 55 -14.96 2.93 -3.58
C TYR A 55 -14.69 3.37 -2.15
N ASP A 56 -15.69 3.23 -1.28
CA ASP A 56 -15.58 3.58 0.14
C ASP A 56 -14.54 2.71 0.85
N GLU A 57 -14.47 1.42 0.52
CA GLU A 57 -13.43 0.52 1.06
C GLU A 57 -12.03 0.92 0.60
N LEU A 58 -11.87 1.33 -0.66
CA LEU A 58 -10.58 1.78 -1.18
C LEU A 58 -10.15 3.15 -0.66
N LEU A 59 -11.09 3.99 -0.24
CA LEU A 59 -10.84 5.26 0.44
C LEU A 59 -10.59 5.10 1.95
N ASN A 60 -10.86 3.92 2.50
CA ASN A 60 -10.53 3.63 3.89
C ASN A 60 -9.00 3.75 4.07
N PRO A 61 -8.49 4.43 5.10
CA PRO A 61 -7.05 4.48 5.39
C PRO A 61 -6.43 3.08 5.62
N SER A 62 -7.25 2.06 5.92
CA SER A 62 -6.83 0.66 5.99
C SER A 62 -7.85 -0.22 5.25
N PRO A 63 -7.78 -0.32 3.91
CA PRO A 63 -8.70 -1.13 3.11
C PRO A 63 -8.58 -2.61 3.47
N ASP A 64 -9.71 -3.28 3.71
CA ASP A 64 -9.73 -4.72 3.93
C ASP A 64 -9.63 -5.46 2.58
N ALA A 65 -8.49 -6.12 2.35
CA ALA A 65 -8.21 -6.86 1.11
C ALA A 65 -9.23 -7.97 0.83
N HIS A 66 -9.78 -8.63 1.86
CA HIS A 66 -10.83 -9.63 1.69
C HIS A 66 -12.15 -8.99 1.27
N ARG A 67 -12.51 -7.83 1.83
CA ARG A 67 -13.72 -7.09 1.43
C ARG A 67 -13.58 -6.58 0.01
N VAL A 68 -12.45 -5.96 -0.34
CA VAL A 68 -12.13 -5.53 -1.72
C VAL A 68 -12.27 -6.70 -2.70
N LYS A 69 -11.68 -7.85 -2.37
CA LYS A 69 -11.82 -9.09 -3.16
C LYS A 69 -13.27 -9.54 -3.32
N ASN A 70 -14.06 -9.52 -2.24
CA ASN A 70 -15.47 -9.92 -2.29
C ASN A 70 -16.29 -8.98 -3.18
N PHE A 71 -16.02 -7.67 -3.14
CA PHE A 71 -16.64 -6.70 -4.04
C PHE A 71 -16.23 -6.93 -5.50
N LEU A 72 -14.95 -7.13 -5.78
CA LEU A 72 -14.45 -7.41 -7.13
C LEU A 72 -15.06 -8.69 -7.73
N ASN A 73 -15.19 -9.77 -6.93
CA ASN A 73 -15.80 -11.02 -7.38
C ASN A 73 -17.30 -10.88 -7.64
N HIS A 74 -18.02 -10.14 -6.79
CA HIS A 74 -19.43 -9.84 -7.03
C HIS A 74 -19.64 -9.02 -8.30
N LEU A 75 -18.86 -7.95 -8.49
CA LEU A 75 -18.89 -7.11 -9.68
C LEU A 75 -18.56 -7.92 -10.94
N ALA A 76 -17.57 -8.81 -10.89
CA ALA A 76 -17.26 -9.71 -12.00
C ALA A 76 -18.43 -10.65 -12.33
N GLY A 77 -19.08 -11.23 -11.31
CA GLY A 77 -20.24 -12.11 -11.48
C GLY A 77 -21.44 -11.38 -12.10
N GLN A 78 -21.73 -10.16 -11.65
CA GLN A 78 -22.79 -9.33 -12.22
C GLN A 78 -22.48 -8.89 -13.65
N THR A 79 -21.25 -8.42 -13.89
CA THR A 79 -20.79 -8.01 -15.23
C THR A 79 -20.91 -9.16 -16.22
N GLN A 80 -20.56 -10.39 -15.82
CA GLN A 80 -20.71 -11.55 -16.69
C GLN A 80 -22.17 -11.97 -16.90
N THR A 81 -23.04 -11.73 -15.93
CA THR A 81 -24.49 -11.97 -16.07
C THR A 81 -25.09 -11.00 -17.09
N ILE A 82 -24.71 -9.73 -17.03
CA ILE A 82 -25.10 -8.70 -18.01
C ILE A 82 -24.54 -9.05 -19.39
N ALA A 83 -23.26 -9.46 -19.47
CA ALA A 83 -22.61 -9.83 -20.73
C ALA A 83 -23.36 -10.94 -21.49
N ARG A 84 -23.95 -11.91 -20.78
CA ARG A 84 -24.73 -13.00 -21.39
C ARG A 84 -26.05 -12.54 -22.00
N GLY A 85 -26.60 -11.42 -21.52
CA GLY A 85 -27.83 -10.82 -22.04
C GLY A 85 -27.60 -9.82 -23.18
N VAL A 86 -26.34 -9.53 -23.52
CA VAL A 86 -25.95 -8.52 -24.51
C VAL A 86 -25.22 -9.21 -25.67
N GLU A 87 -25.78 -9.13 -26.87
CA GLU A 87 -25.16 -9.70 -28.07
C GLU A 87 -24.09 -8.76 -28.67
N GLY A 88 -23.16 -9.34 -29.42
CA GLY A 88 -22.14 -8.61 -30.17
C GLY A 88 -20.95 -8.12 -29.33
N GLU A 89 -20.22 -7.15 -29.89
CA GLU A 89 -18.94 -6.65 -29.36
C GLU A 89 -19.04 -6.14 -27.90
N THR A 90 -20.19 -5.59 -27.52
CA THR A 90 -20.44 -5.11 -26.15
C THR A 90 -20.45 -6.25 -25.14
N GLY A 91 -21.05 -7.41 -25.47
CA GLY A 91 -21.05 -8.59 -24.61
C GLY A 91 -19.65 -9.21 -24.45
N GLU A 92 -18.85 -9.21 -25.52
CA GLU A 92 -17.46 -9.67 -25.48
C GLU A 92 -16.58 -8.76 -24.59
N ASN A 93 -16.75 -7.44 -24.69
CA ASN A 93 -16.01 -6.48 -23.87
C ASN A 93 -16.39 -6.58 -22.38
N LEU A 94 -17.66 -6.79 -22.06
CA LEU A 94 -18.11 -7.04 -20.68
C LEU A 94 -17.56 -8.37 -20.14
N THR A 95 -17.45 -9.40 -20.99
CA THR A 95 -16.84 -10.68 -20.58
C THR A 95 -15.36 -10.50 -20.24
N LYS A 96 -14.59 -9.83 -21.10
CA LYS A 96 -13.17 -9.51 -20.84
C LYS A 96 -13.00 -8.73 -19.54
N LEU A 97 -13.91 -7.78 -19.28
CA LEU A 97 -13.88 -7.00 -18.06
C LEU A 97 -14.14 -7.85 -16.81
N ALA A 98 -15.14 -8.73 -16.85
CA ALA A 98 -15.41 -9.66 -15.76
C ALA A 98 -14.20 -10.56 -15.47
N ASP A 99 -13.49 -11.01 -16.51
CA ASP A 99 -12.29 -11.80 -16.36
C ASP A 99 -11.12 -10.99 -15.77
N SER A 100 -10.92 -9.75 -16.20
CA SER A 100 -9.92 -8.84 -15.61
C SER A 100 -10.18 -8.57 -14.12
N LEU A 101 -11.44 -8.36 -13.72
CA LEU A 101 -11.82 -8.17 -12.32
C LEU A 101 -11.51 -9.41 -11.47
N ARG A 102 -11.74 -10.62 -12.01
CA ARG A 102 -11.39 -11.87 -11.31
C ARG A 102 -9.89 -12.08 -11.22
N SER A 103 -9.15 -11.82 -12.30
CA SER A 103 -7.69 -11.91 -12.29
C SER A 103 -7.12 -10.97 -11.23
N PHE A 104 -7.60 -9.74 -11.14
CA PHE A 104 -7.19 -8.80 -10.11
C PHE A 104 -7.54 -9.30 -8.70
N ALA A 105 -8.74 -9.85 -8.50
CA ALA A 105 -9.15 -10.46 -7.24
C ALA A 105 -8.31 -11.70 -6.84
N ILE A 106 -7.77 -12.43 -7.83
CA ILE A 106 -6.84 -13.56 -7.63
C ILE A 106 -5.43 -13.06 -7.33
N ASP A 107 -4.98 -11.99 -7.97
CA ASP A 107 -3.66 -11.40 -7.70
C ASP A 107 -3.59 -10.83 -6.28
N ILE A 108 -4.66 -10.19 -5.79
CA ILE A 108 -4.82 -9.84 -4.36
C ILE A 108 -4.68 -11.09 -3.46
N ASN A 109 -5.10 -12.25 -3.95
CA ASN A 109 -5.07 -13.53 -3.22
C ASN A 109 -3.69 -14.19 -3.21
N ARG A 110 -2.91 -14.03 -4.30
CA ARG A 110 -1.55 -14.57 -4.42
C ARG A 110 -0.53 -13.74 -3.63
N VAL A 111 -0.88 -12.49 -3.44
CA VAL A 111 -0.29 -11.57 -2.48
C VAL A 111 -0.60 -12.12 -1.06
N GLY A 112 -1.84 -12.47 -0.71
CA GLY A 112 -2.20 -12.96 0.64
C GLY A 112 -2.07 -14.46 1.02
N ASP A 113 -1.43 -15.35 0.25
CA ASP A 113 -1.51 -16.81 0.49
C ASP A 113 -0.45 -17.33 1.50
N ASP A 114 -0.87 -17.49 2.77
CA ASP A 114 -0.47 -18.35 3.92
C ASP A 114 0.99 -18.82 4.16
N SER A 115 1.87 -18.89 3.17
CA SER A 115 3.26 -19.34 3.36
C SER A 115 4.16 -18.25 3.97
N GLN A 116 3.83 -16.97 3.76
CA GLN A 116 4.59 -15.84 4.32
C GLN A 116 4.07 -15.34 5.67
N LEU A 117 2.78 -15.55 5.98
CA LEU A 117 2.20 -15.14 7.28
C LEU A 117 2.84 -15.91 8.46
N ALA A 118 3.31 -17.14 8.23
CA ALA A 118 4.06 -17.91 9.21
C ALA A 118 5.52 -17.42 9.40
N GLU A 119 6.11 -16.78 8.38
CA GLU A 119 7.45 -16.17 8.46
C GLU A 119 7.41 -14.79 9.13
N ASN A 120 6.28 -14.08 9.04
CA ASN A 120 6.07 -12.74 9.62
C ASN A 120 5.53 -12.77 11.06
N GLN A 121 5.63 -13.92 11.72
CA GLN A 121 5.17 -14.12 13.07
C GLN A 121 6.29 -13.74 14.07
N THR A 122 6.01 -12.83 15.00
CA THR A 122 7.00 -12.48 16.03
C THR A 122 7.18 -13.61 17.04
N ALA A 123 8.23 -13.53 17.87
CA ALA A 123 8.43 -14.45 18.99
C ALA A 123 7.22 -14.49 19.97
N GLU A 124 6.35 -13.48 19.94
CA GLU A 124 5.13 -13.38 20.76
C GLU A 124 3.86 -13.90 20.03
N GLY A 125 3.99 -14.42 18.81
CA GLY A 125 2.88 -15.01 18.07
C GLY A 125 2.00 -14.02 17.30
N THR A 126 2.37 -12.74 17.25
CA THR A 126 1.65 -11.71 16.49
C THR A 126 1.89 -11.92 14.99
N ILE A 127 0.82 -12.07 14.22
CA ILE A 127 0.84 -12.22 12.76
C ILE A 127 0.59 -10.85 12.13
N TYR A 128 1.52 -10.36 11.32
CA TYR A 128 1.35 -9.12 10.57
C TYR A 128 0.86 -9.40 9.14
N ASP A 129 -0.19 -8.69 8.72
CA ASP A 129 -0.57 -8.63 7.31
C ASP A 129 0.33 -7.59 6.60
N LEU A 130 1.41 -8.04 5.98
CA LEU A 130 2.36 -7.14 5.31
C LEU A 130 1.79 -6.35 4.12
N TYR A 131 0.55 -6.63 3.72
CA TYR A 131 -0.17 -5.89 2.69
C TYR A 131 -0.98 -4.72 3.25
N ASN A 132 -1.24 -4.73 4.56
CA ASN A 132 -1.66 -3.55 5.26
C ASN A 132 -0.42 -2.66 5.50
N PRO A 133 -0.34 -1.46 4.90
CA PRO A 133 0.81 -0.57 5.08
C PRO A 133 1.02 -0.20 6.55
N ALA A 134 -0.05 -0.17 7.37
CA ALA A 134 0.06 0.08 8.80
C ALA A 134 0.74 -1.07 9.55
N ASP A 135 0.37 -2.32 9.25
CA ASP A 135 0.98 -3.50 9.89
C ASP A 135 2.43 -3.70 9.44
N ARG A 136 2.73 -3.39 8.17
CA ARG A 136 4.10 -3.37 7.65
C ARG A 136 4.94 -2.29 8.34
N ALA A 137 4.41 -1.08 8.50
CA ALA A 137 5.10 -0.02 9.25
C ALA A 137 5.34 -0.44 10.70
N GLN A 138 4.36 -1.08 11.35
CA GLN A 138 4.49 -1.58 12.72
C GLN A 138 5.60 -2.63 12.85
N LEU A 139 5.65 -3.60 11.94
CA LEU A 139 6.73 -4.60 11.92
C LEU A 139 8.10 -3.92 11.73
N MET A 140 8.18 -2.95 10.82
CA MET A 140 9.42 -2.19 10.59
C MET A 140 9.86 -1.41 11.83
N PHE A 141 8.95 -0.78 12.56
CA PHE A 141 9.26 -0.14 13.84
C PHE A 141 9.85 -1.14 14.83
N ASN A 142 9.20 -2.28 15.02
CA ASN A 142 9.64 -3.31 15.96
C ASN A 142 11.02 -3.86 15.62
N ASN A 143 11.23 -4.27 14.37
CA ASN A 143 12.51 -4.80 13.89
C ASN A 143 13.64 -3.77 14.04
N THR A 144 13.34 -2.49 13.73
CA THR A 144 14.31 -1.40 13.84
C THR A 144 14.67 -1.14 15.29
N LEU A 145 13.68 -1.07 16.19
CA LEU A 145 13.90 -0.85 17.61
C LEU A 145 14.70 -2.01 18.23
N GLU A 146 14.39 -3.26 17.89
CA GLU A 146 15.13 -4.44 18.36
C GLU A 146 16.59 -4.41 17.89
N THR A 147 16.82 -4.11 16.61
CA THR A 147 18.16 -3.99 16.01
C THR A 147 18.97 -2.88 16.69
N LEU A 148 18.38 -1.71 16.88
CA LEU A 148 19.05 -0.57 17.52
C LEU A 148 19.28 -0.81 19.03
N ALA A 149 18.38 -1.52 19.71
CA ALA A 149 18.53 -1.88 21.12
C ALA A 149 19.72 -2.81 21.37
N GLY A 150 20.11 -3.63 20.39
CA GLY A 150 21.32 -4.44 20.42
C GLY A 150 22.63 -3.64 20.30
N GLY A 151 22.56 -2.34 20.01
CA GLY A 151 23.70 -1.44 19.86
C GLY A 151 24.55 -1.72 18.62
N THR A 152 25.69 -1.03 18.48
CA THR A 152 26.58 -1.14 17.31
C THR A 152 27.20 -2.52 17.11
N SER A 153 27.12 -3.40 18.11
CA SER A 153 27.51 -4.81 18.01
C SER A 153 26.48 -5.71 17.33
N ALA A 154 25.21 -5.29 17.29
CA ALA A 154 24.11 -6.09 16.74
C ALA A 154 23.76 -5.77 15.28
N ALA A 155 24.28 -4.66 14.74
CA ALA A 155 23.99 -4.20 13.38
C ALA A 155 25.27 -3.82 12.65
N SER A 156 25.54 -4.46 11.51
CA SER A 156 26.59 -4.02 10.58
C SER A 156 26.09 -2.89 9.66
N PRO A 157 26.99 -2.10 9.04
CA PRO A 157 26.61 -1.10 8.05
C PRO A 157 25.75 -1.67 6.91
N GLU A 158 26.05 -2.88 6.45
CA GLU A 158 25.31 -3.57 5.40
C GLU A 158 23.88 -3.94 5.87
N GLN A 159 23.74 -4.47 7.09
CA GLN A 159 22.43 -4.74 7.68
C GLN A 159 21.63 -3.45 7.86
N GLY A 160 22.28 -2.38 8.29
CA GLY A 160 21.68 -1.05 8.39
C GLY A 160 21.18 -0.55 7.03
N ALA A 161 21.98 -0.70 5.97
CA ALA A 161 21.59 -0.26 4.63
C ALA A 161 20.35 -1.02 4.12
N VAL A 162 20.29 -2.33 4.33
CA VAL A 162 19.12 -3.16 3.99
C VAL A 162 17.88 -2.68 4.75
N MET A 163 18.00 -2.44 6.05
CA MET A 163 16.88 -1.95 6.87
C MET A 163 16.38 -0.58 6.39
N VAL A 164 17.28 0.31 5.95
CA VAL A 164 16.92 1.61 5.38
C VAL A 164 16.23 1.46 4.02
N GLU A 165 16.63 0.50 3.19
CA GLU A 165 15.94 0.19 1.92
C GLU A 165 14.50 -0.30 2.14
N ASP A 166 14.28 -1.12 3.15
CA ASP A 166 12.95 -1.57 3.54
C ASP A 166 12.08 -0.39 3.99
N TRP A 167 12.63 0.53 4.79
CA TRP A 167 11.96 1.78 5.17
C TRP A 167 11.62 2.67 3.97
N ILE A 168 12.54 2.82 3.01
CA ILE A 168 12.28 3.58 1.77
C ILE A 168 11.09 2.97 1.01
N THR A 169 11.00 1.64 0.97
CA THR A 169 9.87 0.96 0.32
C THR A 169 8.54 1.25 1.01
N VAL A 170 8.51 1.23 2.35
CA VAL A 170 7.33 1.62 3.12
C VAL A 170 6.98 3.09 2.86
N VAL A 171 7.96 3.99 2.91
CA VAL A 171 7.75 5.43 2.70
C VAL A 171 7.21 5.74 1.31
N ARG A 172 7.66 5.03 0.28
CA ARG A 172 7.16 5.21 -1.09
C ARG A 172 5.72 4.72 -1.27
N SER A 173 5.27 3.80 -0.43
CA SER A 173 3.92 3.26 -0.48
C SER A 173 2.87 4.23 0.10
N ASP A 174 3.28 5.23 0.88
CA ASP A 174 2.40 6.24 1.47
C ASP A 174 2.89 7.68 1.23
N VAL A 175 2.09 8.45 0.47
CA VAL A 175 2.33 9.86 0.15
C VAL A 175 2.55 10.72 1.39
N SER A 176 1.88 10.41 2.51
CA SER A 176 2.00 11.16 3.76
C SER A 176 3.39 11.10 4.39
N THR A 177 4.20 10.12 3.99
CA THR A 177 5.54 9.85 4.54
C THR A 177 6.68 10.19 3.57
N GLN A 178 6.38 10.55 2.32
CA GLN A 178 7.38 10.83 1.28
C GLN A 178 8.43 11.90 1.65
N TRP A 179 8.10 12.79 2.59
CA TRP A 179 9.04 13.78 3.11
C TRP A 179 10.29 13.17 3.76
N LEU A 180 10.24 11.89 4.17
CA LEU A 180 11.38 11.14 4.71
C LEU A 180 12.29 10.53 3.64
N GLU A 181 11.82 10.37 2.41
CA GLU A 181 12.50 9.56 1.39
C GLU A 181 13.93 10.05 1.11
N ALA A 182 14.09 11.36 0.94
CA ALA A 182 15.39 11.95 0.61
C ALA A 182 16.42 11.73 1.73
N SER A 183 16.02 11.85 2.99
CA SER A 183 16.90 11.65 4.15
C SER A 183 17.26 10.17 4.32
N LEU A 184 16.33 9.25 4.07
CA LEU A 184 16.59 7.81 4.09
C LEU A 184 17.54 7.38 2.97
N LEU A 185 17.38 7.92 1.76
CA LEU A 185 18.31 7.66 0.65
C LEU A 185 19.74 8.10 1.00
N GLN A 186 19.91 9.29 1.56
CA GLN A 186 21.23 9.76 2.01
C GLN A 186 21.82 8.87 3.10
N LEU A 187 21.00 8.39 4.05
CA LEU A 187 21.47 7.51 5.12
C LEU A 187 21.97 6.17 4.56
N ARG A 188 21.20 5.57 3.64
CA ARG A 188 21.60 4.34 2.96
C ARG A 188 22.90 4.52 2.19
N ASP A 189 23.03 5.60 1.44
CA ASP A 189 24.23 5.85 0.64
C ASP A 189 25.46 6.02 1.55
N ALA A 190 25.33 6.74 2.68
CA ALA A 190 26.40 6.86 3.67
C ALA A 190 26.79 5.52 4.31
N LEU A 191 25.80 4.66 4.60
CA LEU A 191 26.04 3.30 5.12
C LEU A 191 26.79 2.42 4.11
N ASN A 192 26.39 2.46 2.84
CA ASN A 192 27.05 1.72 1.75
C ASN A 192 28.47 2.22 1.49
N GLU A 193 28.73 3.51 1.65
CA GLU A 193 30.06 4.11 1.54
C GLU A 193 30.94 3.85 2.78
N GLY A 194 30.34 3.36 3.87
CA GLY A 194 31.03 3.18 5.16
C GLY A 194 31.36 4.51 5.86
N ASP A 195 30.73 5.61 5.48
CA ASP A 195 30.92 6.92 6.11
C ASP A 195 30.10 7.01 7.41
N MET A 196 30.70 6.51 8.50
CA MET A 196 30.07 6.49 9.82
C MET A 196 29.79 7.88 10.39
N ARG A 197 30.57 8.91 9.99
CA ARG A 197 30.35 10.28 10.47
C ARG A 197 29.14 10.90 9.79
N THR A 198 29.00 10.70 8.48
CA THR A 198 27.80 11.13 7.76
C THR A 198 26.58 10.33 8.21
N THR A 199 26.75 9.02 8.46
CA THR A 199 25.72 8.15 9.04
C THR A 199 25.23 8.68 10.38
N GLU A 200 26.13 8.98 11.33
CA GLU A 200 25.77 9.57 12.63
C GLU A 200 24.94 10.85 12.46
N ARG A 201 25.44 11.79 11.64
CA ARG A 201 24.77 13.07 11.40
C ARG A 201 23.36 12.86 10.88
N LEU A 202 23.19 11.99 9.88
CA LEU A 202 21.90 11.69 9.26
C LEU A 202 20.95 10.97 10.21
N MET A 203 21.44 10.05 11.05
CA MET A 203 20.61 9.39 12.06
C MET A 203 20.07 10.39 13.09
N ARG A 204 20.90 11.35 13.53
CA ARG A 204 20.45 12.42 14.45
C ARG A 204 19.46 13.37 13.78
N GLU A 205 19.68 13.71 12.52
CA GLU A 205 18.77 14.55 11.73
C GLU A 205 17.41 13.86 11.58
N LEU A 206 17.39 12.59 11.16
CA LEU A 206 16.19 11.78 11.07
C LEU A 206 15.47 11.65 12.41
N ALA A 207 16.20 11.43 13.51
CA ALA A 207 15.62 11.39 14.85
C ALA A 207 14.88 12.69 15.19
N GLY A 208 15.50 13.85 14.88
CA GLY A 208 14.88 15.16 15.06
C GLY A 208 13.60 15.30 14.23
N THR A 209 13.64 14.99 12.95
CA THR A 209 12.48 15.16 12.06
C THR A 209 11.33 14.22 12.44
N VAL A 210 11.63 12.98 12.80
CA VAL A 210 10.64 12.00 13.27
C VAL A 210 10.01 12.45 14.60
N GLN A 211 10.82 12.96 15.54
CA GLN A 211 10.31 13.50 16.80
C GLN A 211 9.43 14.74 16.60
N ASP A 212 9.84 15.65 15.72
CA ASP A 212 9.05 16.84 15.39
C ASP A 212 7.72 16.46 14.76
N TYR A 213 7.69 15.45 13.88
CA TYR A 213 6.45 14.94 13.32
C TYR A 213 5.53 14.32 14.38
N ALA A 214 6.08 13.49 15.28
CA ALA A 214 5.34 12.90 16.40
C ALA A 214 4.74 13.98 17.33
N ASN A 215 5.51 15.02 17.64
CA ASN A 215 5.07 16.14 18.47
C ASN A 215 3.95 16.96 17.81
N ASN A 216 3.99 17.11 16.48
CA ASN A 216 2.96 17.81 15.72
C ASN A 216 1.71 16.95 15.46
N THR A 217 1.79 15.64 15.73
CA THR A 217 0.70 14.67 15.51
C THR A 217 0.50 13.76 16.74
N PRO A 218 0.18 14.33 17.92
CA PRO A 218 0.22 13.58 19.18
C PRO A 218 -0.79 12.42 19.23
N ASP A 219 -1.94 12.57 18.58
CA ASP A 219 -3.00 11.55 18.50
C ASP A 219 -2.87 10.65 17.25
N GLY A 220 -1.73 10.72 16.54
CA GLY A 220 -1.47 9.89 15.37
C GLY A 220 -1.26 8.42 15.74
N PRO A 221 -1.58 7.47 14.84
CA PRO A 221 -1.52 6.03 15.11
C PRO A 221 -0.11 5.53 15.48
N PHE A 222 0.94 6.26 15.07
CA PHE A 222 2.34 5.90 15.31
C PHE A 222 3.08 6.91 16.20
N SER A 223 2.40 7.85 16.87
CA SER A 223 3.09 8.94 17.60
C SER A 223 4.05 8.42 18.68
N THR A 224 3.65 7.36 19.37
CA THR A 224 4.48 6.67 20.38
C THR A 224 5.66 5.94 19.74
N ASP A 225 5.43 5.19 18.66
CA ASP A 225 6.48 4.44 17.97
C ASP A 225 7.52 5.35 17.33
N LEU A 226 7.09 6.47 16.77
CA LEU A 226 7.98 7.50 16.22
C LEU A 226 8.85 8.14 17.32
N THR A 227 8.28 8.42 18.50
CA THR A 227 9.04 8.94 19.65
C THR A 227 10.08 7.93 20.15
N ASN A 228 9.69 6.65 20.22
CA ASN A 228 10.61 5.57 20.58
C ASN A 228 11.73 5.42 19.55
N LEU A 229 11.40 5.49 18.26
CA LEU A 229 12.37 5.42 17.16
C LEU A 229 13.36 6.59 17.22
N ALA A 230 12.89 7.82 17.41
CA ALA A 230 13.75 8.99 17.54
C ALA A 230 14.76 8.85 18.69
N THR A 231 14.29 8.31 19.82
CA THR A 231 15.13 8.03 20.99
C THR A 231 16.18 6.94 20.68
N ALA A 232 15.76 5.86 20.01
CA ALA A 232 16.65 4.76 19.63
C ALA A 232 17.72 5.22 18.62
N LEU A 233 17.34 5.97 17.59
CA LEU A 233 18.26 6.54 16.59
C LEU A 233 19.30 7.45 17.24
N THR A 234 18.87 8.34 18.15
CA THR A 234 19.78 9.24 18.87
C THR A 234 20.77 8.46 19.74
N SER A 235 20.28 7.42 20.42
CA SER A 235 21.09 6.58 21.31
C SER A 235 22.10 5.75 20.52
N PHE A 236 21.69 5.19 19.38
CA PHE A 236 22.56 4.41 18.49
C PHE A 236 23.59 5.26 17.76
N ALA A 237 23.23 6.49 17.38
CA ALA A 237 24.17 7.41 16.75
C ALA A 237 25.30 7.84 17.70
N GLY A 238 25.03 7.96 19.01
CA GLY A 238 26.03 8.38 20.01
C GLY A 238 27.37 7.65 19.92
N PRO A 239 27.38 6.30 19.92
CA PRO A 239 28.61 5.51 19.77
C PRO A 239 29.31 5.55 18.40
N LEU A 240 28.72 6.14 17.36
CA LEU A 240 29.31 6.22 16.01
C LEU A 240 30.29 7.40 15.83
N SER A 241 30.31 8.34 16.80
CA SER A 241 31.13 9.57 16.78
C SER A 241 32.61 9.36 17.04
#